data_AF-A0A2E8HQ73-F1
#
_entry.id   AF-A0A2E8HQ73-F1
#
_cell.length_a   1.000
_cell.length_b   1.000
_cell.length_c   1.000
_cell.angle_alpha   90.00
_cell.angle_beta   90.00
_cell.angle_gamma   90.00
#
_symmetry.space_group_name_H-M   'P 1'
#
loop_
_entity.id
_entity.type
_entity.pdbx_description
1 polymer ?
#
loop_
_entity_poly.entity_id
_entity_poly.type
_entity_poly.pdbx_seq_one_letter_code
_entity_poly.pdbx_strand_id
1 'polypeptide(L)'
;MRDKTAKSMTKFFRFIADTFFAKRYGHRAVVLETVAGVPGMVAGMLLHFKSLRKMKTGYGADIRELLAEAENERMHLMFFIEIANPNWFERWLVLIAQFTFSIFYLVMYLADNRTAHRMIAYFEEEAVLSYTEYLELVESGAMENVPAPQLAIDYYGMNANAKLADLIKHVRADEQHHSEVNHRYADGGSQTTQPDGNENIDKTDKWSEI
;
A
#
# COMPACT_ATOMS: atom_id res chain seq x y z
N MET A 1 13.03 15.79 13.74
CA MET A 1 11.96 16.66 13.20
C MET A 1 11.02 15.87 12.30
N ARG A 2 11.54 15.13 11.31
CA ARG A 2 10.76 14.26 10.41
C ARG A 2 9.76 13.33 11.10
N ASP A 3 10.20 12.56 12.10
CA ASP A 3 9.30 11.68 12.88
C ASP A 3 8.11 12.39 13.50
N LYS A 4 8.35 13.56 14.12
CA LYS A 4 7.27 14.33 14.76
C LYS A 4 6.27 14.81 13.73
N THR A 5 6.75 15.26 12.57
CA THR A 5 5.90 15.69 11.45
C THR A 5 5.07 14.53 10.89
N ALA A 6 5.71 13.41 10.58
CA ALA A 6 5.04 12.22 10.05
C ALA A 6 4.00 11.64 11.02
N LYS A 7 4.32 11.54 12.33
CA LYS A 7 3.35 11.13 13.36
C LYS A 7 2.18 12.11 13.48
N SER A 8 2.45 13.42 13.40
CA SER A 8 1.38 14.42 13.44
C SER A 8 0.44 14.31 12.26
N MET A 9 0.97 14.09 11.05
CA MET A 9 0.17 13.88 9.84
C MET A 9 -0.67 12.62 9.95
N THR A 10 -0.08 11.51 10.40
CA THR A 10 -0.77 10.24 10.63
C THR A 10 -1.95 10.41 11.58
N LYS A 11 -1.73 11.05 12.72
CA LYS A 11 -2.82 11.33 13.67
C LYS A 11 -3.91 12.22 13.08
N PHE A 12 -3.54 13.21 12.28
CA PHE A 12 -4.49 14.09 11.63
C PHE A 12 -5.36 13.35 10.61
N PHE A 13 -4.76 12.58 9.70
CA PHE A 13 -5.51 11.81 8.70
C PHE A 13 -6.35 10.71 9.34
N ARG A 14 -5.83 10.02 10.37
CA ARG A 14 -6.61 9.07 11.17
C ARG A 14 -7.83 9.72 11.79
N PHE A 15 -7.68 10.89 12.41
CA PHE A 15 -8.80 11.63 12.99
C PHE A 15 -9.87 11.97 11.95
N ILE A 16 -9.46 12.41 10.75
CA ILE A 16 -10.39 12.67 9.65
C ILE A 16 -11.11 11.38 9.25
N ALA A 17 -10.38 10.28 9.00
CA ALA A 17 -10.98 9.01 8.61
C ALA A 17 -11.97 8.48 9.67
N ASP A 18 -11.58 8.48 10.94
CA ASP A 18 -12.42 7.98 12.03
C ASP A 18 -13.68 8.84 12.21
N THR A 19 -13.61 10.15 11.93
CA THR A 19 -14.76 11.06 11.98
C THR A 19 -15.75 10.81 10.83
N PHE A 20 -15.26 10.54 9.63
CA PHE A 20 -16.11 10.33 8.45
C PHE A 20 -16.69 8.90 8.35
N PHE A 21 -16.03 7.89 8.92
CA PHE A 21 -16.38 6.46 8.73
C PHE A 21 -16.81 5.72 10.00
N ALA A 22 -17.16 6.44 11.07
CA ALA A 22 -17.53 5.84 12.35
C ALA A 22 -18.62 4.75 12.23
N LYS A 23 -18.33 3.57 12.82
CA LYS A 23 -19.21 2.40 13.05
C LYS A 23 -19.43 1.38 11.91
N ARG A 24 -18.65 1.41 10.83
CA ARG A 24 -18.69 0.34 9.81
C ARG A 24 -17.29 -0.10 9.36
N TYR A 25 -16.72 -1.10 10.04
CA TYR A 25 -15.36 -1.61 9.77
C TYR A 25 -15.11 -1.92 8.29
N GLY A 26 -16.05 -2.60 7.61
CA GLY A 26 -15.92 -2.88 6.17
C GLY A 26 -15.93 -1.64 5.28
N HIS A 27 -16.67 -0.59 5.65
CA HIS A 27 -16.67 0.67 4.88
C HIS A 27 -15.42 1.52 5.18
N ARG A 28 -14.90 1.46 6.41
CA ARG A 28 -13.64 2.12 6.80
C ARG A 28 -12.46 1.53 6.03
N ALA A 29 -12.35 0.20 5.99
CA ALA A 29 -11.32 -0.48 5.20
C ALA A 29 -11.39 -0.02 3.74
N VAL A 30 -12.55 -0.14 3.08
CA VAL A 30 -12.71 0.25 1.67
C VAL A 30 -12.25 1.67 1.35
N VAL A 31 -12.54 2.67 2.19
CA VAL A 31 -12.05 4.03 1.88
C VAL A 31 -10.57 4.21 2.20
N LEU A 32 -10.05 3.57 3.25
CA LEU A 32 -8.62 3.64 3.56
C LEU A 32 -7.78 2.95 2.48
N GLU A 33 -8.19 1.77 2.01
CA GLU A 33 -7.49 1.02 0.95
C GLU A 33 -7.43 1.82 -0.38
N THR A 34 -8.46 2.63 -0.68
CA THR A 34 -8.44 3.48 -1.88
C THR A 34 -7.38 4.57 -1.83
N VAL A 35 -6.97 4.99 -0.62
CA VAL A 35 -5.92 5.98 -0.40
C VAL A 35 -4.56 5.30 -0.23
N ALA A 36 -4.52 4.12 0.40
CA ALA A 36 -3.32 3.33 0.63
C ALA A 36 -2.65 2.84 -0.67
N GLY A 37 -3.42 2.61 -1.74
CA GLY A 37 -2.84 2.29 -3.06
C GLY A 37 -2.15 3.46 -3.78
N VAL A 38 -2.23 4.70 -3.28
CA VAL A 38 -1.68 5.89 -3.95
C VAL A 38 -0.16 6.07 -3.75
N PRO A 39 0.40 5.99 -2.53
CA PRO A 39 1.81 6.22 -2.26
C PRO A 39 2.77 5.39 -3.10
N GLY A 40 2.63 4.06 -3.10
CA GLY A 40 3.47 3.15 -3.88
C GLY A 40 3.44 3.48 -5.37
N MET A 41 2.27 3.82 -5.91
CA MET A 41 2.09 4.21 -7.31
C MET A 41 2.84 5.50 -7.64
N VAL A 42 2.70 6.54 -6.81
CA VAL A 42 3.37 7.83 -7.00
C VAL A 42 4.90 7.68 -6.86
N ALA A 43 5.36 7.01 -5.79
CA ALA A 43 6.77 6.80 -5.54
C ALA A 43 7.44 5.94 -6.63
N GLY A 44 6.80 4.83 -7.00
CA GLY A 44 7.23 3.92 -8.07
C GLY A 44 7.31 4.63 -9.42
N MET A 45 6.29 5.41 -9.80
CA MET A 45 6.30 6.23 -11.02
C MET A 45 7.45 7.26 -11.01
N LEU A 46 7.66 7.97 -9.90
CA LEU A 46 8.72 8.97 -9.81
C LEU A 46 10.12 8.34 -9.89
N LEU A 47 10.34 7.19 -9.24
CA LEU A 47 11.57 6.42 -9.37
C LEU A 47 11.76 5.88 -10.78
N HIS A 48 10.69 5.39 -11.40
CA HIS A 48 10.70 4.93 -12.79
C HIS A 48 11.16 6.05 -13.73
N PHE A 49 10.55 7.24 -13.66
CA PHE A 49 10.99 8.36 -14.49
C PHE A 49 12.40 8.85 -14.15
N LYS A 50 12.80 8.78 -12.87
CA LYS A 50 14.18 9.10 -12.46
C LYS A 50 15.18 8.12 -13.06
N SER A 51 14.85 6.84 -13.11
CA SER A 51 15.64 5.80 -13.76
C SER A 51 15.84 6.10 -15.24
N LEU A 52 14.73 6.36 -15.96
CA LEU A 52 14.77 6.70 -17.39
C LEU A 52 15.59 7.97 -17.67
N ARG A 53 15.40 9.05 -16.90
CA ARG A 53 16.19 10.29 -17.08
C ARG A 53 17.67 10.11 -16.78
N LYS A 54 18.02 9.16 -15.90
CA LYS A 54 19.42 8.89 -15.52
C LYS A 54 20.07 7.78 -16.34
N MET A 55 19.30 7.02 -17.13
CA MET A 55 19.77 5.86 -17.90
C MET A 55 20.53 4.84 -17.03
N LYS A 56 19.96 4.46 -15.87
CA LYS A 56 20.58 3.51 -14.91
C LYS A 56 19.67 2.33 -14.60
N THR A 57 20.24 1.13 -14.52
CA THR A 57 19.50 -0.11 -14.25
C THR A 57 19.13 -0.31 -12.77
N GLY A 58 19.96 0.17 -11.84
CA GLY A 58 19.85 -0.10 -10.40
C GLY A 58 18.65 0.49 -9.64
N TYR A 59 17.57 0.89 -10.33
CA TYR A 59 16.29 1.30 -9.72
C TYR A 59 15.23 0.19 -9.78
N GLY A 60 15.47 -0.90 -10.52
CA GLY A 60 14.45 -1.90 -10.85
C GLY A 60 13.81 -2.59 -9.64
N ALA A 61 14.61 -2.93 -8.62
CA ALA A 61 14.11 -3.58 -7.41
C ALA A 61 13.14 -2.66 -6.63
N ASP A 62 13.53 -1.40 -6.38
CA ASP A 62 12.69 -0.44 -5.66
C ASP A 62 11.40 -0.09 -6.42
N ILE A 63 11.47 0.05 -7.74
CA ILE A 63 10.29 0.31 -8.58
C ILE A 63 9.31 -0.85 -8.48
N ARG A 64 9.79 -2.10 -8.61
CA ARG A 64 8.93 -3.28 -8.52
C ARG A 64 8.26 -3.39 -7.15
N GLU A 65 9.02 -3.14 -6.07
CA GLU A 65 8.48 -3.16 -4.71
C GLU A 65 7.34 -2.15 -4.55
N LEU A 66 7.57 -0.88 -4.91
CA LEU A 66 6.58 0.19 -4.69
C LEU A 66 5.32 0.02 -5.55
N LEU A 67 5.48 -0.50 -6.78
CA LEU A 67 4.34 -0.81 -7.63
C LEU A 67 3.59 -2.06 -7.16
N ALA A 68 4.29 -3.05 -6.60
CA ALA A 68 3.69 -4.23 -5.99
C ALA A 68 2.91 -3.86 -4.71
N GLU A 69 3.46 -2.98 -3.86
CA GLU A 69 2.75 -2.39 -2.71
C GLU A 69 1.43 -1.75 -3.17
N ALA A 70 1.46 -0.86 -4.16
CA ALA A 70 0.25 -0.22 -4.69
C ALA A 70 -0.78 -1.21 -5.26
N GLU A 71 -0.32 -2.30 -5.89
CA GLU A 71 -1.20 -3.36 -6.36
C GLU A 71 -1.80 -4.16 -5.19
N ASN A 72 -1.00 -4.48 -4.18
CA ASN A 72 -1.42 -5.25 -3.02
C ASN A 72 -2.50 -4.50 -2.22
N GLU A 73 -2.30 -3.21 -1.97
CA GLU A 73 -3.30 -2.30 -1.37
C GLU A 73 -4.61 -2.26 -2.19
N ARG A 74 -4.49 -2.22 -3.53
CA ARG A 74 -5.67 -2.33 -4.41
C ARG A 74 -6.37 -3.69 -4.24
N MET A 75 -5.63 -4.77 -4.02
CA MET A 75 -6.22 -6.09 -3.81
C MET A 75 -6.96 -6.16 -2.47
N HIS A 76 -6.43 -5.55 -1.40
CA HIS A 76 -7.13 -5.42 -0.12
C HIS A 76 -8.50 -4.77 -0.32
N LEU A 77 -8.57 -3.66 -1.06
CA LEU A 77 -9.83 -3.03 -1.45
C LEU A 77 -10.78 -4.02 -2.15
N MET A 78 -10.28 -4.79 -3.13
CA MET A 78 -11.10 -5.69 -3.92
C MET A 78 -11.63 -6.88 -3.11
N PHE A 79 -10.94 -7.32 -2.05
CA PHE A 79 -11.48 -8.36 -1.16
C PHE A 79 -12.73 -7.87 -0.42
N PHE A 80 -12.76 -6.59 -0.06
CA PHE A 80 -13.85 -6.01 0.72
C PHE A 80 -14.94 -5.36 -0.13
N ILE A 81 -14.74 -5.15 -1.43
CA ILE A 81 -15.71 -4.42 -2.27
C ILE A 81 -17.03 -5.17 -2.44
N GLU A 82 -16.99 -6.50 -2.57
CA GLU A 82 -18.18 -7.36 -2.64
C GLU A 82 -18.97 -7.33 -1.33
N ILE A 83 -18.27 -7.14 -0.21
CA ILE A 83 -18.85 -7.06 1.14
C ILE A 83 -19.46 -5.66 1.38
N ALA A 84 -18.76 -4.60 0.98
CA ALA A 84 -19.12 -3.23 1.33
C ALA A 84 -20.15 -2.58 0.39
N ASN A 85 -20.25 -3.01 -0.88
CA ASN A 85 -21.18 -2.46 -1.89
C ASN A 85 -21.31 -0.92 -1.87
N PRO A 86 -20.23 -0.18 -2.22
CA PRO A 86 -20.21 1.26 -2.07
C PRO A 86 -21.22 1.95 -2.99
N ASN A 87 -21.98 2.89 -2.43
CA ASN A 87 -22.98 3.67 -3.15
C ASN A 87 -22.33 4.84 -3.94
N TRP A 88 -23.14 5.56 -4.73
CA TRP A 88 -22.66 6.64 -5.59
C TRP A 88 -21.99 7.79 -4.80
N PHE A 89 -22.47 8.10 -3.59
CA PHE A 89 -21.89 9.15 -2.75
C PHE A 89 -20.52 8.72 -2.20
N GLU A 90 -20.40 7.47 -1.72
CA GLU A 90 -19.11 6.92 -1.25
C GLU A 90 -18.07 6.90 -2.37
N ARG A 91 -18.48 6.57 -3.60
CA ARG A 91 -17.60 6.63 -4.79
C ARG A 91 -17.11 8.05 -5.11
N TRP A 92 -17.97 9.06 -5.00
CA TRP A 92 -17.55 10.45 -5.15
C TRP A 92 -16.59 10.90 -4.05
N LEU A 93 -16.85 10.47 -2.81
CA LEU A 93 -15.96 10.75 -1.69
C LEU A 93 -14.57 10.14 -1.90
N VAL A 94 -14.51 8.88 -2.34
CA VAL A 94 -13.27 8.20 -2.72
C VAL A 94 -12.53 8.99 -3.81
N LEU A 95 -13.21 9.41 -4.88
CA LEU A 95 -12.58 10.18 -5.96
C LEU A 95 -11.94 11.49 -5.45
N ILE A 96 -12.65 12.24 -4.61
CA ILE A 96 -12.14 13.50 -4.03
C ILE A 96 -10.97 13.24 -3.09
N ALA A 97 -11.07 12.21 -2.24
CA ALA A 97 -10.02 11.82 -1.32
C ALA A 97 -8.75 11.40 -2.08
N GLN A 98 -8.90 10.52 -3.07
CA GLN A 98 -7.81 10.02 -3.89
C GLN A 98 -7.12 11.16 -4.65
N PHE A 99 -7.88 12.07 -5.27
CA PHE A 99 -7.32 13.22 -5.99
C PHE A 99 -6.54 14.15 -5.04
N THR A 100 -7.14 14.53 -3.91
CA THR A 100 -6.54 15.44 -2.94
C THR A 100 -5.29 14.84 -2.31
N PHE A 101 -5.37 13.58 -1.90
CA PHE A 101 -4.24 12.87 -1.29
C PHE A 101 -3.12 12.61 -2.29
N SER A 102 -3.43 12.30 -3.56
CA SER A 102 -2.43 12.13 -4.61
C SER A 102 -1.59 13.39 -4.81
N ILE A 103 -2.24 14.56 -4.88
CA ILE A 103 -1.52 15.85 -5.02
C ILE A 103 -0.67 16.12 -3.78
N PHE A 104 -1.25 15.94 -2.59
CA PHE A 104 -0.54 16.13 -1.32
C PHE A 104 0.70 15.23 -1.23
N TYR A 105 0.54 13.93 -1.48
CA TYR A 105 1.62 12.95 -1.40
C TYR A 105 2.69 13.22 -2.46
N LEU A 106 2.30 13.55 -3.70
CA LEU A 106 3.23 13.94 -4.76
C LEU A 106 4.11 15.12 -4.34
N VAL A 107 3.51 16.21 -3.85
CA VAL A 107 4.24 17.40 -3.41
C VAL A 107 5.18 17.07 -2.25
N MET A 108 4.70 16.29 -1.27
CA MET A 108 5.52 15.87 -0.14
C MET A 108 6.69 14.99 -0.58
N TYR A 109 6.47 14.02 -1.47
CA TYR A 109 7.49 13.10 -1.94
C TYR A 109 8.59 13.85 -2.71
N LEU A 110 8.20 14.82 -3.55
CA LEU A 110 9.14 15.68 -4.26
C LEU A 110 9.95 16.58 -3.31
N ALA A 111 9.33 17.07 -2.23
CA ALA A 111 10.00 17.92 -1.25
C ALA A 111 10.94 17.14 -0.31
N ASP A 112 10.47 16.02 0.25
CA ASP A 112 11.23 15.15 1.15
C ASP A 112 10.69 13.71 1.14
N ASN A 113 11.18 12.89 0.21
CA ASN A 113 10.77 11.48 0.08
C ASN A 113 10.93 10.68 1.39
N ARG A 114 11.90 11.01 2.24
CA ARG A 114 12.11 10.29 3.51
C ARG A 114 10.97 10.55 4.49
N THR A 115 10.49 11.79 4.52
CA THR A 115 9.31 12.15 5.32
C THR A 115 8.04 11.52 4.73
N ALA A 116 7.91 11.48 3.40
CA ALA A 116 6.79 10.81 2.74
C ALA A 116 6.74 9.31 3.09
N HIS A 117 7.84 8.57 2.93
CA HIS A 117 7.92 7.16 3.31
C HIS A 117 7.70 6.96 4.82
N ARG A 118 8.24 7.82 5.69
CA ARG A 118 8.02 7.71 7.13
C ARG A 118 6.55 7.91 7.51
N MET A 119 5.83 8.77 6.80
CA MET A 119 4.39 8.96 7.01
C MET A 119 3.62 7.69 6.65
N ILE A 120 3.94 7.05 5.51
CA ILE A 120 3.29 5.81 5.10
C ILE A 120 3.61 4.68 6.06
N ALA A 121 4.86 4.55 6.50
CA ALA A 121 5.23 3.54 7.51
C ALA A 121 4.37 3.62 8.78
N TYR A 122 4.00 4.84 9.21
CA TYR A 122 3.09 5.04 10.33
C TYR A 122 1.61 4.83 9.98
N PHE A 123 1.20 4.99 8.72
CA PHE A 123 -0.14 4.59 8.28
C PHE A 123 -0.26 3.07 8.39
N GLU A 124 0.75 2.33 7.93
CA GLU A 124 0.70 0.87 7.96
C GLU A 124 0.79 0.32 9.39
N GLU A 125 1.53 0.98 10.30
CA GLU A 125 1.48 0.63 11.73
C GLU A 125 0.05 0.74 12.29
N GLU A 126 -0.71 1.75 11.86
CA GLU A 126 -2.11 1.91 12.26
C GLU A 126 -3.05 0.92 11.56
N ALA A 127 -2.72 0.48 10.35
CA ALA A 127 -3.40 -0.59 9.65
C ALA A 127 -3.19 -1.94 10.36
N VAL A 128 -1.95 -2.28 10.72
CA VAL A 128 -1.62 -3.48 11.51
C VAL A 128 -2.40 -3.53 12.83
N LEU A 129 -2.48 -2.40 13.54
CA LEU A 129 -3.29 -2.30 14.76
C LEU A 129 -4.78 -2.52 14.46
N SER A 130 -5.32 -1.85 13.43
CA SER A 130 -6.72 -1.97 13.04
C SER A 130 -7.10 -3.42 12.65
N TYR A 131 -6.24 -4.12 11.91
CA TYR A 131 -6.47 -5.52 11.53
C TYR A 131 -6.28 -6.48 12.71
N THR A 132 -5.43 -6.15 13.68
CA THR A 132 -5.31 -6.93 14.92
C THR A 132 -6.59 -6.83 15.75
N GLU A 133 -7.11 -5.62 15.95
CA GLU A 133 -8.40 -5.41 16.63
C GLU A 133 -9.55 -6.12 15.90
N TYR A 134 -9.54 -6.08 14.55
CA TYR A 134 -10.55 -6.78 13.75
C TYR A 134 -10.47 -8.30 13.94
N LEU A 135 -9.26 -8.88 13.91
CA LEU A 135 -9.07 -10.30 14.14
C LEU A 135 -9.59 -10.72 15.52
N GLU A 136 -9.30 -9.94 16.57
CA GLU A 136 -9.79 -10.21 17.92
C GLU A 136 -11.32 -10.21 18.01
N LEU A 137 -12.00 -9.30 17.31
CA LEU A 137 -13.47 -9.29 17.24
C LEU A 137 -14.03 -10.54 16.56
N VAL A 138 -13.36 -11.04 15.51
CA VAL A 138 -13.78 -12.26 14.81
C VAL A 138 -13.51 -13.51 15.66
N GLU A 139 -12.32 -13.61 16.27
CA GLU A 139 -11.93 -14.77 17.09
C GLU A 139 -12.70 -14.86 18.41
N SER A 140 -13.13 -13.72 18.99
CA SER A 140 -14.01 -13.68 20.16
C SER A 140 -15.49 -13.98 19.84
N GLY A 141 -15.86 -14.05 18.57
CA GLY A 141 -17.25 -14.22 18.12
C GLY A 141 -18.10 -12.95 18.21
N ALA A 142 -17.51 -11.80 18.51
CA ALA A 142 -18.19 -10.50 18.46
C ALA A 142 -18.53 -10.08 17.02
N MET A 143 -17.81 -10.60 16.02
CA MET A 143 -18.13 -10.50 14.60
C MET A 143 -18.16 -11.88 13.94
N GLU A 144 -19.04 -12.06 12.96
CA GLU A 144 -19.20 -13.33 12.27
C GLU A 144 -17.98 -13.70 11.41
N ASN A 145 -17.45 -14.91 11.58
CA ASN A 145 -16.35 -15.43 10.78
C ASN A 145 -16.88 -16.06 9.48
N VAL A 146 -17.26 -15.20 8.54
CA VAL A 146 -17.83 -15.59 7.23
C VAL A 146 -16.77 -16.23 6.32
N PRO A 147 -17.16 -16.98 5.28
CA PRO A 147 -16.22 -17.48 4.26
C PRO A 147 -15.41 -16.34 3.62
N ALA A 148 -14.13 -16.59 3.34
CA ALA A 148 -13.29 -15.63 2.64
C ALA A 148 -13.76 -15.47 1.18
N PRO A 149 -13.67 -14.27 0.58
CA PRO A 149 -13.96 -14.07 -0.84
C PRO A 149 -13.06 -14.93 -1.73
N GLN A 150 -13.62 -15.46 -2.83
CA GLN A 150 -12.87 -16.31 -3.76
C GLN A 150 -11.62 -15.61 -4.31
N LEU A 151 -11.73 -14.30 -4.60
CA LEU A 151 -10.62 -13.50 -5.08
C LEU A 151 -9.43 -13.50 -4.10
N ALA A 152 -9.70 -13.46 -2.80
CA ALA A 152 -8.65 -13.52 -1.78
C ALA A 152 -8.05 -14.91 -1.67
N ILE A 153 -8.87 -15.95 -1.76
CA ILE A 153 -8.42 -17.35 -1.77
C ILE A 153 -7.44 -17.56 -2.93
N ASP A 154 -7.80 -17.10 -4.12
CA ASP A 154 -6.97 -17.23 -5.31
C ASP A 154 -5.68 -16.39 -5.21
N TYR A 155 -5.79 -15.15 -4.69
CA TYR A 155 -4.64 -14.25 -4.57
C TYR A 155 -3.58 -14.75 -3.58
N TYR A 156 -4.00 -15.17 -2.39
CA TYR A 156 -3.09 -15.64 -1.33
C TYR A 156 -2.81 -17.14 -1.39
N GLY A 157 -3.50 -17.89 -2.26
CA GLY A 157 -3.42 -19.36 -2.30
C GLY A 157 -3.95 -20.02 -1.02
N MET A 158 -5.03 -19.48 -0.44
CA MET A 158 -5.62 -20.02 0.79
C MET A 158 -6.35 -21.35 0.54
N ASN A 159 -6.70 -22.05 1.62
CA ASN A 159 -7.60 -23.19 1.54
C ASN A 159 -8.99 -22.77 1.03
N ALA A 160 -9.67 -23.61 0.25
CA ALA A 160 -11.02 -23.33 -0.27
C ALA A 160 -12.07 -23.07 0.84
N ASN A 161 -11.84 -23.58 2.05
CA ASN A 161 -12.72 -23.34 3.22
C ASN A 161 -12.20 -22.22 4.13
N ALA A 162 -11.24 -21.41 3.67
CA ALA A 162 -10.70 -20.28 4.44
C ALA A 162 -11.80 -19.28 4.78
N LYS A 163 -11.62 -18.63 5.93
CA LYS A 163 -12.59 -17.68 6.47
C LYS A 163 -12.01 -16.29 6.62
N LEU A 164 -12.86 -15.35 7.02
CA LEU A 164 -12.50 -13.96 7.29
C LEU A 164 -11.27 -13.82 8.21
N ALA A 165 -11.17 -14.63 9.26
CA ALA A 165 -10.00 -14.63 10.14
C ALA A 165 -8.68 -14.97 9.42
N ASP A 166 -8.70 -15.88 8.44
CA ASP A 166 -7.52 -16.25 7.65
C ASP A 166 -7.13 -15.10 6.72
N LEU A 167 -8.12 -14.48 6.06
CA LEU A 167 -7.92 -13.28 5.24
C LEU A 167 -7.28 -12.14 6.05
N ILE A 168 -7.81 -11.82 7.23
CA ILE A 168 -7.28 -10.73 8.07
C ILE A 168 -5.81 -10.99 8.45
N LYS A 169 -5.43 -12.26 8.69
CA LYS A 169 -4.04 -12.62 8.99
C LYS A 169 -3.10 -12.35 7.82
N HIS A 170 -3.54 -12.63 6.59
CA HIS A 170 -2.77 -12.33 5.38
C HIS A 170 -2.65 -10.83 5.14
N VAL A 171 -3.76 -10.10 5.14
CA VAL A 171 -3.77 -8.64 4.95
C VAL A 171 -2.88 -7.95 5.98
N ARG A 172 -3.03 -8.28 7.28
CA ARG A 172 -2.17 -7.73 8.34
C ARG A 172 -0.67 -8.02 8.11
N ALA A 173 -0.34 -9.16 7.53
CA ALA A 173 1.06 -9.48 7.24
C ALA A 173 1.62 -8.62 6.09
N ASP A 174 0.80 -8.32 5.08
CA ASP A 174 1.15 -7.39 4.01
C ASP A 174 1.40 -5.98 4.59
N GLU A 175 0.50 -5.49 5.45
CA GLU A 175 0.63 -4.18 6.11
C GLU A 175 1.92 -4.07 6.94
N GLN A 176 2.26 -5.14 7.66
CA GLN A 176 3.51 -5.19 8.43
C GLN A 176 4.72 -5.11 7.48
N HIS A 177 4.69 -5.81 6.35
CA HIS A 177 5.74 -5.75 5.34
C HIS A 177 5.85 -4.33 4.73
N HIS A 178 4.72 -3.72 4.36
CA HIS A 178 4.68 -2.34 3.84
C HIS A 178 5.25 -1.33 4.84
N SER A 179 4.95 -1.48 6.14
CA SER A 179 5.52 -0.67 7.20
C SER A 179 7.06 -0.78 7.24
N GLU A 180 7.58 -2.00 7.24
CA GLU A 180 9.02 -2.27 7.30
C GLU A 180 9.76 -1.75 6.07
N VAL A 181 9.18 -1.93 4.89
CA VAL A 181 9.69 -1.41 3.60
C VAL A 181 9.73 0.11 3.62
N ASN A 182 8.66 0.77 4.04
CA ASN A 182 8.59 2.23 4.08
C ASN A 182 9.51 2.82 5.17
N HIS A 183 9.68 2.17 6.32
CA HIS A 183 10.70 2.56 7.30
C HIS A 183 12.10 2.47 6.72
N ARG A 184 12.41 1.39 6.00
CA ARG A 184 13.71 1.21 5.32
C ARG A 184 13.97 2.33 4.31
N TYR A 185 13.01 2.69 3.46
CA TYR A 185 13.17 3.81 2.53
C TYR A 185 13.32 5.16 3.26
N ALA A 186 12.57 5.38 4.34
CA ALA A 186 12.69 6.59 5.15
C ALA A 186 14.09 6.77 5.77
N ASP A 187 14.72 5.67 6.17
CA ASP A 187 16.11 5.65 6.67
C ASP A 187 17.16 5.79 5.56
N GLY A 188 16.74 5.68 4.30
CA GLY A 188 17.59 5.79 3.11
C GLY A 188 18.14 4.46 2.62
N GLY A 189 17.59 3.34 3.09
CA GLY A 189 17.82 2.02 2.50
C GLY A 189 17.13 1.86 1.14
N SER A 190 17.48 0.80 0.44
CA SER A 190 16.83 0.34 -0.80
C SER A 190 16.47 -1.14 -0.65
N GLN A 191 15.71 -1.69 -1.59
CA GLN A 191 15.64 -3.12 -1.75
C GLN A 191 17.04 -3.67 -2.08
N THR A 192 17.35 -4.84 -1.53
CA THR A 192 18.49 -5.62 -1.97
C THR A 192 18.29 -5.96 -3.45
N THR A 193 19.26 -5.58 -4.28
CA THR A 193 19.27 -5.90 -5.70
C THR A 193 19.10 -7.41 -5.88
N GLN A 194 17.95 -7.86 -6.39
CA GLN A 194 18.02 -8.97 -7.32
C GLN A 194 18.88 -8.47 -8.48
N PRO A 195 19.94 -9.19 -8.88
CA PRO A 195 20.70 -8.81 -10.06
C PRO A 195 19.72 -8.73 -11.22
N ASP A 196 19.60 -7.55 -11.81
CA ASP A 196 18.97 -7.42 -13.12
C ASP A 196 19.75 -8.40 -14.01
N GLY A 197 19.09 -9.42 -14.55
CA GLY A 197 19.72 -10.61 -15.17
C GLY A 197 20.55 -10.35 -16.45
N ASN A 198 21.25 -9.22 -16.56
CA ASN A 198 21.98 -8.74 -17.72
C ASN A 198 23.38 -8.22 -17.38
N GLU A 199 24.07 -8.77 -16.38
CA GLU A 199 25.53 -8.56 -16.26
C GLU A 199 26.34 -9.32 -17.33
N ASN A 200 25.69 -10.14 -18.18
CA ASN A 200 26.32 -10.92 -19.26
C ASN A 200 25.69 -10.71 -20.64
N ILE A 201 25.22 -9.51 -20.98
CA ILE A 201 25.11 -9.16 -22.41
C ILE A 201 26.44 -8.55 -22.82
N ASP A 202 27.22 -9.39 -23.48
CA ASP A 202 28.42 -9.06 -24.21
C ASP A 202 28.25 -7.73 -24.97
N LYS A 203 29.15 -6.79 -24.71
CA LYS A 203 29.20 -5.48 -25.38
C LYS A 203 29.88 -5.63 -26.74
N THR A 204 29.29 -6.44 -27.62
CA THR A 204 29.72 -6.58 -29.00
C THR A 204 28.54 -6.32 -29.96
N ASP A 205 28.65 -5.19 -30.66
CA ASP A 205 28.11 -4.90 -31.99
C ASP A 205 26.62 -5.15 -32.29
N LYS A 206 25.74 -4.23 -31.86
CA LYS A 206 24.39 -4.09 -32.45
C LYS A 206 23.90 -2.65 -32.70
N TRP A 207 24.81 -1.68 -32.85
CA TRP A 207 24.44 -0.29 -33.18
C TRP A 207 25.22 0.29 -34.38
N SER A 208 25.82 -0.55 -35.22
CA SER A 208 26.53 -0.10 -36.42
C SER A 208 25.68 -0.05 -37.70
N GLU A 209 24.37 -0.34 -37.66
CA GLU A 209 23.52 -0.40 -38.86
C GLU A 209 22.11 0.23 -38.72
N ILE A 210 21.94 1.28 -37.91
CA ILE A 210 20.74 2.14 -37.98
C ILE A 210 21.15 3.60 -37.94
#